data_AF-A0A951JLS3-F1
#
_entry.id   AF-A0A951JLS3-F1
#
_cell.length_a   1.000
_cell.length_b   1.000
_cell.length_c   1.000
_cell.angle_alpha   90.00
_cell.angle_beta   90.00
_cell.angle_gamma   90.00
#
_symmetry.space_group_name_H-M   'P 1'
#
loop_
_entity.id
_entity.type
_entity.pdbx_description
1 polymer ?
#
loop_
_entity_poly.entity_id
_entity_poly.type
_entity_poly.pdbx_seq_one_letter_code
_entity_poly.pdbx_strand_id
1 'polypeptide(L)'
;MARSRMQQIERTLGMATRFLDEVRGDIGRAALDGADIPPRLRSVHEKPGHATPEFRTLAIPVPDGLGSVPPEILSGTIAKYAQTRSPDCLMLAMEAEMDADGAGSRTVLIAEARDRTGTRMYWMQPYTPAGSRVDWDEPLTGGWCDPGEAEMILDAAFKRGEASYLRPDGAKATPEERARREVRRQTPMEDREVPLPSMAGRAD
;
A
#
# COMPACT_ATOMS: atom_id res chain seq x y z
N MET A 1 12.36 1.59 23.23
CA MET A 1 12.69 3.04 23.25
C MET A 1 12.21 3.66 21.95
N ALA A 2 11.55 4.82 21.99
CA ALA A 2 11.18 5.54 20.77
C ALA A 2 12.46 6.03 20.07
N ARG A 3 12.59 5.80 18.77
CA ARG A 3 13.72 6.34 17.98
C ARG A 3 13.59 7.86 17.88
N SER A 4 14.70 8.56 17.71
CA SER A 4 14.64 10.00 17.43
C SER A 4 14.01 10.24 16.06
N ARG A 5 13.35 11.40 15.89
CA ARG A 5 12.74 11.79 14.61
C ARG A 5 13.76 11.81 13.46
N MET A 6 14.98 12.27 13.74
CA MET A 6 16.07 12.32 12.76
C MET A 6 16.49 10.91 12.30
N GLN A 7 16.67 9.97 13.23
CA GLN A 7 16.98 8.57 12.89
C GLN A 7 15.87 7.91 12.06
N GLN A 8 14.61 8.28 12.32
CA GLN A 8 13.49 7.77 11.56
C GLN A 8 13.49 8.31 10.12
N ILE A 9 13.76 9.60 9.95
CA ILE A 9 13.90 10.24 8.63
C ILE A 9 15.06 9.59 7.85
N GLU A 10 16.26 9.52 8.41
CA GLU A 10 17.45 8.94 7.75
C GLU A 10 17.18 7.50 7.29
N ARG A 11 16.46 6.74 8.11
CA ARG A 11 16.12 5.37 7.78
C ARG A 11 15.11 5.26 6.66
N THR A 12 14.04 6.06 6.69
CA THR A 12 13.05 6.12 5.60
C THR A 12 13.72 6.55 4.30
N LEU A 13 14.61 7.55 4.34
CA LEU A 13 15.42 7.98 3.20
C LEU A 13 16.27 6.84 2.65
N GLY A 14 17.03 6.14 3.51
CA GLY A 14 17.89 5.05 3.07
C GLY A 14 17.13 3.89 2.42
N MET A 15 15.91 3.59 2.88
CA MET A 15 15.07 2.58 2.24
C MET A 15 14.46 3.09 0.92
N ALA A 16 14.02 4.36 0.88
CA ALA A 16 13.44 4.98 -0.30
C ALA A 16 14.45 5.09 -1.45
N THR A 17 15.69 5.49 -1.17
CA THR A 17 16.77 5.55 -2.18
C THR A 17 17.06 4.18 -2.78
N ARG A 18 17.19 3.13 -1.96
CA ARG A 18 17.42 1.77 -2.47
C ARG A 18 16.26 1.29 -3.34
N PHE A 19 15.04 1.55 -2.90
CA PHE A 19 13.85 1.21 -3.68
C PHE A 19 13.83 1.95 -5.03
N LEU A 20 14.16 3.23 -5.04
CA LEU A 20 14.26 4.02 -6.27
C LEU A 20 15.32 3.46 -7.23
N ASP A 21 16.51 3.13 -6.72
CA ASP A 21 17.59 2.56 -7.55
C ASP A 21 17.20 1.21 -8.17
N GLU A 22 16.47 0.37 -7.43
CA GLU A 22 15.91 -0.88 -7.96
C GLU A 22 14.94 -0.59 -9.12
N VAL A 23 14.00 0.34 -8.92
CA VAL A 23 13.01 0.72 -9.94
C VAL A 23 13.68 1.30 -11.18
N ARG A 24 14.69 2.15 -11.02
CA ARG A 24 15.49 2.68 -12.15
C ARG A 24 16.18 1.56 -12.91
N GLY A 25 16.71 0.56 -12.20
CA GLY A 25 17.29 -0.63 -12.81
C GLY A 25 16.26 -1.47 -13.57
N ASP A 26 15.02 -1.54 -13.09
CA ASP A 26 13.92 -2.18 -13.80
C ASP A 26 13.51 -1.41 -15.05
N ILE A 27 13.41 -0.08 -15.00
CA ILE A 27 13.15 0.80 -16.17
C ILE A 27 14.23 0.62 -17.23
N GLY A 28 15.50 0.59 -16.81
CA GLY A 28 16.60 0.27 -17.72
C GLY A 28 16.45 -1.09 -18.42
N ARG A 29 15.89 -2.09 -17.72
CA ARG A 29 15.63 -3.42 -18.31
C ARG A 29 14.41 -3.42 -19.22
N ALA A 30 13.29 -2.84 -18.82
CA ALA A 30 12.08 -2.86 -19.64
C ALA A 30 12.23 -2.03 -20.92
N ALA A 31 13.03 -0.97 -20.89
CA ALA A 31 13.39 -0.21 -22.09
C ALA A 31 14.09 -1.09 -23.16
N LEU A 32 14.87 -2.10 -22.76
CA LEU A 32 15.47 -3.08 -23.69
C LEU A 32 14.40 -3.93 -24.38
N ASP A 33 13.35 -4.26 -23.65
CA ASP A 33 12.28 -5.17 -24.09
C ASP A 33 11.11 -4.44 -24.74
N GLY A 34 11.12 -3.09 -24.77
CA GLY A 34 10.02 -2.27 -25.26
C GLY A 34 8.74 -2.44 -24.43
N ALA A 35 8.87 -2.76 -23.15
CA ALA A 35 7.77 -3.05 -22.25
C ALA A 35 7.50 -1.88 -21.30
N ASP A 36 6.23 -1.65 -20.97
CA ASP A 36 5.81 -0.71 -19.94
C ASP A 36 6.09 -1.28 -18.55
N ILE A 37 6.38 -0.41 -17.57
CA ILE A 37 6.53 -0.82 -16.17
C ILE A 37 5.33 -0.39 -15.35
N PRO A 38 4.65 -1.34 -14.69
CA PRO A 38 3.58 -0.98 -13.78
C PRO A 38 4.12 -0.23 -12.56
N PRO A 39 3.32 0.67 -11.95
CA PRO A 39 3.62 1.28 -10.66
C PRO A 39 4.02 0.23 -9.62
N ARG A 40 5.06 0.55 -8.86
CA ARG A 40 5.62 -0.33 -7.84
C ARG A 40 5.33 0.23 -6.46
N LEU A 41 4.79 -0.62 -5.60
CA LEU A 41 4.55 -0.31 -4.20
C LEU A 41 5.37 -1.24 -3.31
N ARG A 42 6.13 -0.67 -2.38
CA ARG A 42 6.84 -1.41 -1.34
C ARG A 42 6.24 -1.10 0.02
N SER A 43 5.80 -2.12 0.73
CA SER A 43 5.39 -2.03 2.13
C SER A 43 6.47 -2.56 3.06
N VAL A 44 6.76 -1.79 4.10
CA VAL A 44 7.78 -2.11 5.11
C VAL A 44 7.13 -2.47 6.44
N HIS A 45 7.40 -3.72 6.83
CA HIS A 45 7.17 -4.43 8.08
C HIS A 45 8.27 -4.28 9.14
N GLU A 46 8.15 -3.44 10.16
CA GLU A 46 9.04 -3.46 11.32
C GLU A 46 8.52 -4.37 12.42
N LYS A 47 9.31 -5.39 12.75
CA LYS A 47 9.05 -6.26 13.90
C LYS A 47 9.90 -5.81 15.09
N PRO A 48 9.29 -5.48 16.24
CA PRO A 48 10.05 -5.20 17.46
C PRO A 48 11.01 -6.35 17.76
N GLY A 49 12.28 -6.04 18.05
CA GLY A 49 13.31 -7.04 18.34
C GLY A 49 14.00 -7.64 17.11
N HIS A 50 13.60 -7.29 15.88
CA HIS A 50 14.30 -7.70 14.65
C HIS A 50 15.20 -6.58 14.13
N ALA A 51 16.42 -6.93 13.71
CA ALA A 51 17.36 -5.98 13.14
C ALA A 51 16.99 -5.54 11.71
N THR A 52 16.35 -6.42 10.94
CA THR A 52 15.99 -6.17 9.54
C THR A 52 14.48 -6.03 9.36
N PRO A 53 14.01 -5.00 8.62
CA PRO A 53 12.61 -4.91 8.24
C PRO A 53 12.20 -6.04 7.29
N GLU A 54 10.92 -6.39 7.31
CA GLU A 54 10.29 -7.23 6.30
C GLU A 54 9.82 -6.34 5.14
N PHE A 55 10.29 -6.65 3.93
CA PHE A 55 9.89 -5.94 2.72
C PHE A 55 8.93 -6.80 1.92
N ARG A 56 7.82 -6.19 1.49
CA ARG A 56 6.91 -6.78 0.50
C ARG A 56 6.74 -5.77 -0.63
N THR A 57 7.25 -6.13 -1.81
CA THR A 57 7.06 -5.35 -3.04
C THR A 57 5.89 -5.94 -3.81
N LEU A 58 4.94 -5.10 -4.19
CA LEU A 58 3.78 -5.42 -5.00
C LEU A 58 3.89 -4.57 -6.27
N ALA A 59 3.83 -5.22 -7.43
CA ALA A 59 3.45 -4.52 -8.65
C ALA A 59 1.94 -4.26 -8.55
N ILE A 60 1.52 -3.01 -8.75
CA ILE A 60 0.09 -2.70 -8.85
C ILE A 60 -0.28 -2.99 -10.30
N PRO A 61 -1.03 -4.07 -10.58
CA PRO A 61 -1.41 -4.37 -11.96
C PRO A 61 -2.28 -3.21 -12.44
N VAL A 62 -1.76 -2.45 -13.40
CA VAL A 62 -2.56 -1.51 -14.17
C VAL A 62 -3.26 -2.35 -15.22
N PRO A 63 -4.61 -2.38 -15.26
CA PRO A 63 -5.32 -3.12 -16.30
C PRO A 63 -4.92 -2.62 -17.68
N ASP A 64 -4.70 -3.53 -18.64
CA ASP A 64 -4.38 -3.17 -20.03
C ASP A 64 -5.45 -2.21 -20.58
N GLY A 65 -5.02 -1.12 -21.21
CA GLY A 65 -5.91 -0.07 -21.75
C GLY A 65 -6.24 1.07 -20.78
N LEU A 66 -5.68 1.07 -19.57
CA LEU A 66 -5.70 2.20 -18.61
C LEU A 66 -4.30 2.82 -18.49
N GLY A 67 -3.73 3.31 -19.59
CA GLY A 67 -2.46 4.07 -19.62
C GLY A 67 -2.42 5.33 -18.74
N SER A 68 -3.47 5.58 -17.95
CA SER A 68 -3.54 6.58 -16.90
C SER A 68 -4.50 6.10 -15.81
N VAL A 69 -4.08 5.24 -14.89
CA VAL A 69 -4.85 5.07 -13.66
C VAL A 69 -4.80 6.42 -12.94
N PRO A 70 -5.95 7.09 -12.71
CA PRO A 70 -5.95 8.38 -12.04
C PRO A 70 -5.30 8.24 -10.65
N PRO A 71 -4.47 9.21 -10.20
CA PRO A 71 -3.81 9.16 -8.91
C PRO A 71 -4.75 8.85 -7.74
N GLU A 72 -6.03 9.24 -7.84
CA GLU A 72 -7.07 9.00 -6.84
C GLU A 72 -7.41 7.51 -6.69
N ILE A 73 -7.47 6.77 -7.79
CA ILE A 73 -7.76 5.32 -7.78
C ILE A 73 -6.57 4.57 -7.18
N LEU A 74 -5.36 4.97 -7.54
CA LEU A 74 -4.13 4.43 -6.98
C LEU A 74 -4.06 4.69 -5.47
N SER A 75 -4.29 5.94 -5.07
CA SER A 75 -4.32 6.37 -3.67
C SER A 75 -5.35 5.59 -2.85
N GLY A 76 -6.58 5.45 -3.34
CA GLY A 76 -7.65 4.69 -2.68
C GLY A 76 -7.32 3.20 -2.52
N THR A 77 -6.72 2.59 -3.54
CA THR A 77 -6.31 1.18 -3.52
C THR A 77 -5.20 0.94 -2.50
N ILE A 78 -4.17 1.81 -2.49
CA ILE A 78 -3.08 1.76 -1.51
C ILE A 78 -3.61 2.00 -0.10
N ALA A 79 -4.55 2.93 0.07
CA ALA A 79 -5.18 3.19 1.36
C ALA A 79 -5.93 1.97 1.89
N LYS A 80 -6.72 1.28 1.05
CA LYS A 80 -7.40 0.04 1.42
C LYS A 80 -6.41 -1.05 1.80
N TYR A 81 -5.32 -1.21 1.07
CA TYR A 81 -4.24 -2.14 1.42
C TYR A 81 -3.64 -1.81 2.79
N ALA A 82 -3.25 -0.55 3.00
CA ALA A 82 -2.63 -0.07 4.24
C ALA A 82 -3.56 -0.26 5.45
N GLN A 83 -4.87 -0.10 5.28
CA GLN A 83 -5.84 -0.34 6.34
C GLN A 83 -5.85 -1.79 6.85
N THR A 84 -5.61 -2.76 5.97
CA THR A 84 -5.61 -4.18 6.33
C THR A 84 -4.27 -4.66 6.86
N ARG A 85 -3.17 -4.08 6.38
CA ARG A 85 -1.80 -4.54 6.69
C ARG A 85 -1.09 -3.71 7.74
N SER A 86 -1.53 -2.47 7.98
CA SER A 86 -0.89 -1.48 8.88
C SER A 86 0.64 -1.39 8.68
N PRO A 87 1.10 -1.04 7.46
CA PRO A 87 2.53 -0.90 7.19
C PRO A 87 3.15 0.23 8.01
N ASP A 88 4.43 0.06 8.37
CA ASP A 88 5.16 1.10 9.10
C ASP A 88 5.67 2.18 8.14
N CYS A 89 5.98 1.78 6.91
CA CYS A 89 6.33 2.67 5.82
C CYS A 89 5.84 2.10 4.48
N LEU A 90 5.47 3.00 3.56
CA LEU A 90 5.16 2.71 2.17
C LEU A 90 6.08 3.52 1.27
N MET A 91 6.49 2.91 0.16
CA MET A 91 7.19 3.59 -0.94
C MET A 91 6.47 3.26 -2.24
N LEU A 92 6.31 4.27 -3.09
CA LEU A 92 5.67 4.18 -4.39
C LEU A 92 6.65 4.72 -5.44
N ALA A 93 6.73 4.08 -6.59
CA ALA A 93 7.40 4.62 -7.76
C ALA A 93 6.56 4.33 -9.01
N MET A 94 6.42 5.32 -9.88
CA MET A 94 5.63 5.23 -11.10
C MET A 94 6.17 6.17 -12.18
N GLU A 95 6.00 5.75 -13.43
CA GLU A 95 6.21 6.60 -14.60
C GLU A 95 4.97 7.51 -14.78
N ALA A 96 5.21 8.74 -15.20
CA ALA A 96 4.18 9.71 -15.55
C ALA A 96 4.65 10.56 -16.72
N GLU A 97 3.70 11.13 -17.47
CA GLU A 97 3.98 12.14 -18.48
C GLU A 97 3.78 13.52 -17.86
N MET A 98 4.77 14.38 -18.07
CA MET A 98 4.78 15.76 -17.59
C MET A 98 4.95 16.69 -18.78
N ASP A 99 4.07 17.67 -18.93
CA ASP A 99 4.24 18.72 -19.93
C ASP A 99 5.43 19.61 -19.56
N ALA A 100 6.42 19.69 -20.45
CA ALA A 100 7.51 20.63 -20.34
C ALA A 100 7.16 21.90 -21.13
N ASP A 101 7.28 23.06 -20.49
CA ASP A 101 6.97 24.37 -21.07
C ASP A 101 7.61 24.54 -22.46
N GLY A 102 6.78 24.47 -23.50
CA GLY A 102 7.17 24.70 -24.90
C GLY A 102 7.95 23.57 -25.59
N ALA A 103 8.22 22.43 -24.92
CA ALA A 103 9.03 21.33 -25.48
C ALA A 103 8.26 20.01 -25.71
N GLY A 104 6.98 19.96 -25.35
CA GLY A 104 6.15 18.75 -25.42
C GLY A 104 6.09 17.99 -24.11
N SER A 105 5.43 16.82 -24.12
CA SER A 105 5.38 15.94 -22.95
C SER A 105 6.70 15.19 -22.79
N ARG A 106 7.13 14.99 -21.55
CA ARG A 106 8.30 14.20 -21.20
C ARG A 106 7.96 13.18 -20.12
N THR A 107 8.58 12.02 -20.23
CA THR A 107 8.44 10.97 -19.23
C THR A 107 9.24 11.31 -17.98
N VAL A 108 8.61 11.16 -16.81
CA VAL A 108 9.20 11.39 -15.50
C VAL A 108 8.96 10.19 -14.59
N LEU A 109 9.98 9.85 -13.81
CA LEU A 109 9.86 8.92 -12.70
C LEU A 109 9.50 9.71 -11.45
N ILE A 110 8.32 9.44 -10.90
CA ILE A 110 7.88 9.97 -9.61
C ILE A 110 8.06 8.89 -8.56
N ALA A 111 8.64 9.25 -7.42
CA ALA A 111 8.70 8.37 -6.27
C ALA A 111 8.27 9.11 -4.99
N GLU A 112 7.53 8.38 -4.16
CA GLU A 112 7.04 8.85 -2.87
C GLU A 112 7.47 7.86 -1.79
N ALA A 113 7.79 8.36 -0.60
CA ALA A 113 7.89 7.54 0.59
C ALA A 113 7.19 8.22 1.76
N ARG A 114 6.40 7.44 2.50
CA ARG A 114 5.69 7.91 3.69
C ARG A 114 5.76 6.87 4.79
N ASP A 115 5.92 7.33 6.03
CA ASP A 115 5.90 6.46 7.20
C ASP A 115 4.84 6.86 8.23
N ARG A 116 4.56 5.93 9.15
CA ARG A 116 3.58 6.11 10.23
C ARG A 116 3.92 7.21 11.23
N THR A 117 5.17 7.68 11.24
CA THR A 117 5.63 8.74 12.15
C THR A 117 5.46 10.13 11.56
N GLY A 118 4.99 10.22 10.32
CA GLY A 118 4.73 11.47 9.61
C GLY A 118 5.85 11.91 8.69
N THR A 119 6.89 11.09 8.48
CA THR A 119 7.91 11.38 7.46
C THR A 119 7.28 11.28 6.08
N ARG A 120 7.50 12.31 5.26
CA ARG A 120 7.05 12.42 3.86
C ARG A 120 8.25 12.76 3.01
N MET A 121 8.42 12.04 1.91
CA MET A 121 9.53 12.22 0.98
C MET A 121 9.01 12.09 -0.45
N TYR A 122 9.51 12.97 -1.30
CA TYR A 122 9.12 13.09 -2.68
C TYR A 122 10.35 13.20 -3.58
N TRP A 123 10.28 12.58 -4.75
CA TRP A 123 11.32 12.61 -5.77
C TRP A 123 10.68 12.65 -7.15
N MET A 124 11.22 13.48 -8.04
CA MET A 124 10.85 13.50 -9.45
C MET A 124 12.10 13.62 -10.31
N GLN A 125 12.25 12.71 -11.27
CA GLN A 125 13.40 12.69 -12.18
C GLN A 125 12.96 12.38 -13.61
N PRO A 126 13.20 13.29 -14.56
CA PRO A 126 12.98 13.04 -15.97
C PRO A 126 14.00 12.04 -16.52
N TYR A 127 13.60 11.34 -17.57
CA TYR A 127 14.50 10.49 -18.34
C TYR A 127 14.01 10.32 -19.76
N THR A 128 14.92 9.92 -20.64
CA THR A 128 14.64 9.62 -22.03
C THR A 128 15.05 8.17 -22.33
N PRO A 129 14.15 7.31 -22.82
CA PRO A 129 14.53 6.02 -23.38
C PRO A 129 15.45 6.23 -24.59
N ALA A 130 16.64 5.63 -24.57
CA ALA A 130 17.68 5.80 -25.60
C ALA A 130 18.08 4.44 -26.18
N GLY A 131 17.16 3.81 -26.92
CA GLY A 131 17.36 2.47 -27.46
C GLY A 131 17.50 1.43 -26.34
N SER A 132 18.71 0.94 -26.12
CA SER A 132 18.99 -0.12 -25.15
C SER A 132 19.31 0.38 -23.73
N ARG A 133 19.09 1.67 -23.46
CA ARG A 133 19.41 2.30 -22.17
C ARG A 133 18.42 3.40 -21.85
N VAL A 134 18.55 3.95 -20.66
CA VAL A 134 17.78 5.10 -20.19
C VAL A 134 18.76 6.22 -19.85
N ASP A 135 18.58 7.36 -20.50
CA ASP A 135 19.34 8.57 -20.22
C ASP A 135 18.56 9.36 -19.15
N TRP A 136 19.13 9.46 -17.95
CA TRP A 136 18.51 10.11 -16.80
C TRP A 136 18.95 11.58 -16.71
N ASP A 137 17.98 12.48 -16.56
CA ASP A 137 18.25 13.89 -16.29
C ASP A 137 18.46 14.14 -14.80
N GLU A 138 18.85 15.36 -14.45
CA GLU A 138 18.91 15.80 -13.05
C GLU A 138 17.50 15.79 -12.41
N PRO A 139 17.37 15.40 -11.13
CA PRO A 139 16.11 15.48 -10.41
C PRO A 139 15.62 16.93 -10.30
N LEU A 140 14.33 17.17 -10.53
CA LEU A 140 13.78 18.53 -10.59
C LEU A 140 13.87 19.30 -9.28
N THR A 141 13.90 18.58 -8.17
CA THR A 141 13.95 19.13 -6.81
C THR A 141 15.32 18.98 -6.16
N GLY A 142 16.37 18.67 -6.92
CA GLY A 142 17.71 18.39 -6.38
C GLY A 142 17.78 17.09 -5.57
N GLY A 143 16.76 16.24 -5.67
CA GLY A 143 16.66 14.93 -5.05
C GLY A 143 15.48 14.80 -4.09
N TRP A 144 15.62 13.94 -3.07
CA TRP A 144 14.56 13.65 -2.11
C TRP A 144 14.26 14.89 -1.28
N CYS A 145 13.02 15.34 -1.29
CA CYS A 145 12.57 16.50 -0.54
C CYS A 145 11.29 16.20 0.25
N ASP A 146 10.98 17.05 1.23
CA ASP A 146 9.65 17.08 1.82
C ASP A 146 8.71 17.81 0.84
N PRO A 147 7.55 17.23 0.45
CA PRO A 147 6.61 17.86 -0.46
C PRO A 147 5.88 19.09 0.13
N GLY A 148 6.06 19.40 1.42
CA GLY A 148 5.40 20.53 2.07
C GLY A 148 3.89 20.36 2.11
N GLU A 149 3.14 21.31 1.57
CA GLU A 149 1.67 21.27 1.54
C GLU A 149 1.10 20.44 0.38
N ALA A 150 1.93 20.04 -0.60
CA ALA A 150 1.46 19.25 -1.74
C ALA A 150 0.95 17.88 -1.29
N GLU A 151 -0.20 17.45 -1.82
CA GLU A 151 -0.75 16.13 -1.54
C GLU A 151 0.05 15.05 -2.28
N MET A 152 0.42 13.99 -1.56
CA MET A 152 1.03 12.78 -2.12
C MET A 152 0.00 11.66 -2.23
N ILE A 153 0.20 10.78 -3.21
CA ILE A 153 -0.64 9.59 -3.42
C ILE A 153 -0.67 8.72 -2.15
N LEU A 154 0.47 8.57 -1.48
CA LEU A 154 0.61 7.81 -0.24
C LEU A 154 -0.07 8.45 0.97
N ASP A 155 -0.52 9.71 0.90
CA ASP A 155 -1.07 10.40 2.07
C ASP A 155 -2.34 9.72 2.60
N ALA A 156 -3.23 9.29 1.70
CA ALA A 156 -4.47 8.61 2.07
C ALA A 156 -4.23 7.30 2.86
N ALA A 157 -3.09 6.65 2.66
CA ALA A 157 -2.75 5.41 3.36
C ALA A 157 -2.48 5.60 4.86
N PHE A 158 -2.14 6.82 5.28
CA PHE A 158 -1.79 7.15 6.67
C PHE A 158 -2.72 8.19 7.30
N LYS A 159 -3.78 8.65 6.62
CA LYS A 159 -4.81 9.56 7.15
C LYS A 159 -5.74 8.92 8.22
N ARG A 160 -5.27 7.92 8.99
CA ARG A 160 -6.04 7.33 10.10
C ARG A 160 -6.10 8.28 11.30
N GLY A 161 -7.05 9.23 11.21
CA GLY A 161 -7.44 10.19 12.23
C GLY A 161 -8.71 10.96 11.90
N GLU A 162 -9.10 11.09 10.62
CA GLU A 162 -10.34 11.82 10.22
C GLU A 162 -11.49 10.90 9.79
N ALA A 163 -11.25 9.59 9.64
CA ALA A 163 -12.30 8.60 9.40
C ALA A 163 -13.03 8.16 10.69
N SER A 164 -13.30 9.10 11.61
CA SER A 164 -14.28 8.90 12.70
C SER A 164 -15.73 9.08 12.20
N TYR A 165 -15.96 9.53 10.96
CA TYR A 165 -17.32 9.77 10.44
C TYR A 165 -17.96 8.63 9.64
N LEU A 166 -17.30 7.47 9.51
CA LEU A 166 -17.92 6.26 8.93
C LEU A 166 -17.82 5.03 9.84
N ARG A 167 -17.58 5.23 11.13
CA ARG A 167 -18.23 4.36 12.11
C ARG A 167 -19.60 4.97 12.38
N PRO A 168 -20.70 4.21 12.26
CA PRO A 168 -21.90 4.59 12.98
C PRO A 168 -21.59 4.40 14.47
N ASP A 169 -20.97 5.40 15.08
CA ASP A 169 -20.96 5.54 16.53
C ASP A 169 -22.43 5.69 16.94
N GLY A 170 -23.02 4.61 17.47
CA GLY A 170 -24.32 4.71 18.13
C GLY A 170 -25.37 3.65 17.84
N ALA A 171 -25.09 2.55 17.13
CA ALA A 171 -25.97 1.39 17.21
C ALA A 171 -25.82 0.73 18.59
N LYS A 172 -26.48 1.28 19.61
CA LYS A 172 -26.84 0.51 20.81
C LYS A 172 -27.52 -0.74 20.26
N ALA A 173 -26.95 -1.92 20.54
CA ALA A 173 -27.60 -3.19 20.24
C ALA A 173 -29.06 -3.08 20.65
N THR A 174 -29.96 -3.36 19.70
CA THR A 174 -31.39 -3.29 19.97
C THR A 174 -31.73 -4.21 21.15
N PRO A 175 -32.77 -3.93 21.93
CA PRO A 175 -33.21 -4.84 23.00
C PRO A 175 -33.37 -6.29 22.51
N GLU A 176 -33.79 -6.50 21.26
CA GLU A 176 -33.86 -7.81 20.61
C GLU A 176 -32.49 -8.47 20.39
N GLU A 177 -31.47 -7.72 19.95
CA GLU A 177 -30.12 -8.26 19.75
C GLU A 177 -29.42 -8.59 21.07
N ARG A 178 -29.71 -7.82 22.14
CA ARG A 178 -29.28 -8.17 23.50
C ARG A 178 -29.97 -9.45 23.99
N ALA A 179 -31.28 -9.56 23.80
CA ALA A 179 -32.05 -10.75 24.19
C ALA A 179 -31.58 -12.02 23.46
N ARG A 180 -31.31 -11.94 22.14
CA ARG A 180 -30.78 -13.09 21.36
C ARG A 180 -29.40 -13.54 21.83
N ARG A 181 -28.57 -12.62 22.33
CA ARG A 181 -27.21 -12.93 22.83
C ARG A 181 -27.22 -13.53 24.23
N GLU A 182 -28.20 -13.18 25.06
CA GLU A 182 -28.42 -13.80 26.38
C GLU A 182 -29.05 -15.19 26.27
N VAL A 183 -30.03 -15.40 25.37
CA VAL A 183 -30.65 -16.72 25.14
C VAL A 183 -29.61 -17.74 24.67
N ARG A 184 -28.65 -17.34 23.82
CA ARG A 184 -27.58 -18.23 23.33
C ARG A 184 -26.53 -18.57 24.39
N ARG A 185 -26.43 -17.80 25.48
CA ARG A 185 -25.54 -18.10 26.62
C ARG A 185 -26.21 -18.98 27.67
N GLN A 186 -27.54 -19.05 27.66
CA GLN A 186 -28.31 -19.81 28.67
C GLN A 186 -28.83 -21.15 28.17
N THR A 187 -28.62 -21.55 26.91
CA THR A 187 -28.98 -22.90 26.46
C THR A 187 -27.91 -23.88 26.93
N PRO A 188 -28.20 -24.78 27.90
CA PRO A 188 -27.31 -25.88 28.20
C PRO A 188 -27.28 -26.81 26.98
N MET A 189 -26.12 -27.41 26.69
CA MET A 189 -26.08 -28.58 25.82
C MET A 189 -26.76 -29.73 26.57
N GLU A 190 -28.08 -29.82 26.45
CA GLU A 190 -28.80 -31.06 26.76
C GLU A 190 -28.71 -32.01 25.57
N ASP A 191 -28.39 -33.25 25.93
CA ASP A 191 -28.12 -34.42 25.13
C ASP A 191 -28.98 -34.54 23.87
N ARG A 192 -28.33 -34.48 22.71
CA ARG A 192 -28.85 -35.14 21.51
C ARG A 192 -28.43 -36.59 21.55
N GLU A 193 -29.19 -37.39 22.29
CA GLU A 193 -29.27 -38.83 22.04
C GLU A 193 -29.66 -39.04 20.57
N VAL A 194 -28.74 -39.62 19.81
CA VAL A 194 -29.02 -40.15 18.48
C VAL A 194 -29.68 -41.51 18.67
N PRO A 195 -30.91 -41.77 18.17
CA PRO A 195 -31.44 -43.11 18.20
C PRO A 195 -30.69 -43.96 17.19
N LEU A 196 -30.00 -45.00 17.66
CA LEU A 196 -29.50 -46.08 16.82
C LEU A 196 -30.72 -46.84 16.24
N PRO A 197 -30.81 -47.03 14.91
CA PRO A 197 -31.80 -47.94 14.36
C PRO A 197 -31.39 -49.38 14.67
N SER A 198 -32.02 -49.95 15.70
CA SER A 198 -32.13 -51.41 15.87
C SER A 198 -33.18 -51.93 14.92
N MET A 199 -32.82 -52.86 14.04
CA MET A 199 -33.67 -54.01 13.71
C MET A 199 -32.81 -55.14 13.16
N ALA A 200 -32.77 -56.22 13.93
CA ALA A 200 -32.35 -57.53 13.52
C ALA A 200 -33.36 -58.15 12.53
N GLY A 201 -32.81 -58.85 11.53
CA GLY A 201 -33.23 -60.18 11.06
C GLY A 201 -34.69 -60.44 10.67
N ARG A 202 -34.87 -60.84 9.41
CA ARG A 202 -35.68 -62.02 9.08
C ARG A 202 -35.06 -62.78 7.92
N ALA A 203 -34.71 -64.03 8.19
CA ALA A 203 -34.59 -65.08 7.19
C ALA A 203 -35.99 -65.43 6.68
N ASP A 204 -36.12 -65.59 5.36
CA ASP A 204 -36.44 -66.86 4.68
C ASP A 204 -36.04 -66.74 3.20
#